data_AF-A0A1H3HQY6-F1
#
_entry.id   AF-A0A1H3HQY6-F1
#
_cell.length_a   1.000
_cell.length_b   1.000
_cell.length_c   1.000
_cell.angle_alpha   90.00
_cell.angle_beta   90.00
_cell.angle_gamma   90.00
#
_symmetry.space_group_name_H-M   'P 1'
#
loop_
_entity.id
_entity.type
_entity.pdbx_description
1 polymer ?
#
loop_
_entity_poly.entity_id
_entity_poly.type
_entity_poly.pdbx_seq_one_letter_code
_entity_poly.pdbx_strand_id
1 'polypeptide(L)'
;MKYSVRTIEHEYSPSEVARVSGVSTSLQRDWRRRDVIKGRTDGWNKYDLSDVIRMTVMRAFTQSGISLETAESVSNLAVLPVIDELVRWDGVAVFTGDQLSAEQMERIRGAHVRGASGDEQFTFVALPEDEEGASAARLRNLADGERIMGMSGNFYGIALAHDLLAHRIAKLSPLPIIRFDVEVTAP
;
A
#
# COMPACT_ATOMS: atom_id res chain seq x y z
N MET A 1 5.76 -10.70 -30.71
CA MET A 1 6.20 -9.32 -30.42
C MET A 1 6.78 -9.31 -29.02
N LYS A 2 8.06 -8.96 -28.86
CA LYS A 2 8.71 -8.83 -27.56
C LYS A 2 8.66 -7.36 -27.15
N TYR A 3 8.49 -7.08 -25.87
CA TYR A 3 8.54 -5.74 -25.33
C TYR A 3 9.29 -5.76 -24.00
N SER A 4 9.95 -4.66 -23.67
CA SER A 4 10.48 -4.39 -22.35
C SER A 4 9.55 -3.42 -21.62
N VAL A 5 9.47 -3.55 -20.30
CA VAL A 5 8.69 -2.64 -19.45
C VAL A 5 9.58 -2.16 -18.33
N ARG A 6 9.66 -0.84 -18.18
CA ARG A 6 10.26 -0.20 -17.03
C ARG A 6 9.16 0.44 -16.19
N THR A 7 9.03 0.00 -14.95
CA THR A 7 8.13 0.65 -13.99
C THR A 7 8.83 1.81 -13.30
N ILE A 8 8.15 2.95 -13.25
CA ILE A 8 8.61 4.18 -12.60
C ILE A 8 7.51 4.61 -11.63
N GLU A 9 7.84 4.61 -10.33
CA GLU A 9 6.95 5.08 -9.28
C GLU A 9 7.27 6.52 -8.90
N HIS A 10 6.24 7.30 -8.57
CA HIS A 10 6.38 8.66 -8.08
C HIS A 10 7.13 8.68 -6.74
N GLU A 11 8.15 9.52 -6.64
CA GLU A 11 8.87 9.77 -5.40
C GLU A 11 8.26 10.96 -4.66
N TYR A 12 7.89 10.74 -3.41
CA TYR A 12 7.22 11.72 -2.58
C TYR A 12 8.20 12.52 -1.73
N SER A 13 8.03 13.84 -1.73
CA SER A 13 8.64 14.75 -0.76
C SER A 13 7.95 14.65 0.61
N PRO A 14 8.59 15.12 1.71
CA PRO A 14 7.99 15.05 3.05
C PRO A 14 6.64 15.80 3.15
N SER A 15 6.50 16.91 2.42
CA SER A 15 5.25 17.67 2.35
C SER A 15 4.15 16.94 1.58
N GLU A 16 4.49 16.21 0.51
CA GLU A 16 3.53 15.39 -0.21
C GLU A 16 3.09 14.20 0.64
N VAL A 17 4.01 13.52 1.30
CA VAL A 17 3.67 12.47 2.26
C VAL A 17 2.76 13.02 3.34
N ALA A 18 3.07 14.17 3.92
CA ALA A 18 2.23 14.79 4.96
C ALA A 18 0.83 15.13 4.45
N ARG A 19 0.68 15.51 3.18
CA ARG A 19 -0.63 15.74 2.57
C ARG A 19 -1.40 14.43 2.37
N VAL A 20 -0.76 13.38 1.87
CA VAL A 20 -1.42 12.11 1.51
C VAL A 20 -1.73 11.27 2.74
N SER A 21 -0.71 10.97 3.56
CA SER A 21 -0.86 10.16 4.76
C SER A 21 -1.44 10.95 5.93
N GLY A 22 -1.23 12.27 5.94
CA GLY A 22 -1.56 13.14 7.06
C GLY A 22 -0.61 13.02 8.25
N VAL A 23 0.49 12.28 8.12
CA VAL A 23 1.58 12.23 9.11
C VAL A 23 2.43 13.49 8.93
N SER A 24 2.48 14.36 9.93
CA SER A 24 3.27 15.59 9.86
C SER A 24 4.75 15.29 9.62
N THR A 25 5.48 16.24 9.02
CA THR A 25 6.94 16.10 8.80
C THR A 25 7.72 15.93 10.12
N SER A 26 7.20 16.47 11.22
CA SER A 26 7.75 16.24 12.56
C SER A 26 7.61 14.78 13.00
N LEU A 27 6.43 14.18 12.80
CA LEU A 27 6.15 12.79 13.17
C LEU A 27 6.86 11.81 12.24
N GLN A 28 6.93 12.11 10.94
CA GLN A 28 7.75 11.33 9.98
C GLN A 28 9.20 11.22 10.47
N ARG A 29 9.80 12.34 10.88
CA ARG A 29 11.18 12.36 11.40
C ARG A 29 11.32 11.58 12.70
N ASP A 30 10.34 11.64 13.59
CA ASP A 30 10.33 10.85 14.83
C ASP A 30 10.25 9.35 14.53
N TRP A 31 9.32 8.92 13.67
CA TRP A 31 9.20 7.52 13.24
C TRP A 31 10.45 7.02 12.53
N ARG A 32 11.10 7.85 11.71
CA ARG A 32 12.38 7.50 11.07
C ARG A 32 13.51 7.34 12.09
N ARG A 33 13.60 8.21 13.09
CA ARG A 33 14.61 8.09 14.16
C ARG A 33 14.46 6.81 14.99
N ARG A 34 13.24 6.28 15.06
CA ARG A 34 12.90 5.03 15.75
C ARG A 34 12.98 3.79 14.86
N ASP A 35 13.45 3.94 13.61
CA ASP A 35 13.53 2.88 12.59
C ASP A 35 12.19 2.23 12.21
N VAL A 36 11.08 2.89 12.52
CA VAL A 36 9.71 2.44 12.18
C VAL A 36 9.40 2.66 10.71
N ILE A 37 10.03 3.67 10.10
CA ILE A 37 9.99 3.90 8.65
C ILE A 37 11.41 3.96 8.10
N LYS A 38 11.69 3.09 7.12
CA LYS A 38 13.00 2.97 6.49
C LYS A 38 13.02 3.86 5.25
N GLY A 39 13.21 5.17 5.45
CA GLY A 39 13.37 6.07 4.31
C GLY A 39 14.53 5.62 3.39
N ARG A 40 14.53 6.06 2.12
CA ARG A 40 15.59 5.68 1.17
C ARG A 40 17.00 6.09 1.62
N THR A 41 17.96 5.20 1.42
CA THR A 41 19.39 5.40 1.73
C THR A 41 20.05 6.41 0.78
N ASP A 42 19.49 6.57 -0.41
CA ASP A 42 20.01 7.26 -1.58
C ASP A 42 19.52 8.73 -1.70
N GLY A 43 18.67 9.20 -0.78
CA GLY A 43 18.24 10.58 -0.74
C GLY A 43 17.57 10.94 0.59
N TRP A 44 18.17 11.85 1.35
CA TRP A 44 17.85 12.14 2.76
C TRP A 44 16.38 12.51 3.05
N ASN A 45 15.54 12.76 2.04
CA ASN A 45 14.16 13.25 2.19
C ASN A 45 13.16 12.76 1.12
N LYS A 46 13.34 11.57 0.54
CA LYS A 46 12.35 11.00 -0.37
C LYS A 46 11.71 9.74 0.19
N TYR A 47 10.44 9.55 -0.16
CA TYR A 47 9.62 8.42 0.22
C TYR A 47 9.03 7.78 -1.03
N ASP A 48 8.85 6.47 -1.02
CA ASP A 48 8.18 5.76 -2.11
C ASP A 48 6.68 5.59 -1.83
N LEU A 49 5.97 4.94 -2.75
CA LEU A 49 4.54 4.65 -2.58
C LEU A 49 4.28 3.73 -1.37
N SER A 50 5.17 2.79 -1.09
CA SER A 50 5.05 1.87 0.04
C SER A 50 5.12 2.61 1.37
N ASP A 51 6.03 3.57 1.49
CA ASP A 51 6.14 4.46 2.66
C ASP A 51 4.85 5.25 2.87
N VAL A 52 4.28 5.81 1.79
CA VAL A 52 3.01 6.56 1.86
C VAL A 52 1.87 5.68 2.34
N ILE A 53 1.73 4.47 1.79
CA ILE A 53 0.71 3.50 2.22
C ILE A 53 0.91 3.17 3.70
N ARG A 54 2.13 2.77 4.09
CA ARG A 54 2.44 2.39 5.46
C ARG A 54 2.11 3.49 6.45
N MET A 55 2.57 4.72 6.18
CA MET A 55 2.30 5.86 7.06
C MET A 55 0.82 6.20 7.17
N THR A 56 0.06 6.02 6.08
CA THR A 56 -1.38 6.27 6.09
C THR A 56 -2.09 5.28 7.01
N VAL A 57 -1.75 3.99 6.91
CA VAL A 57 -2.29 2.93 7.77
C VAL A 57 -1.86 3.15 9.22
N MET A 58 -0.57 3.37 9.47
CA MET A 58 -0.04 3.55 10.81
C MET A 58 -0.70 4.73 11.52
N ARG A 59 -0.93 5.84 10.82
CA ARG A 59 -1.64 6.99 11.36
C ARG A 59 -3.08 6.64 11.75
N ALA A 60 -3.83 5.99 10.86
CA ALA A 60 -5.22 5.61 11.14
C ALA A 60 -5.32 4.70 12.37
N PHE A 61 -4.40 3.75 12.51
CA PHE A 61 -4.35 2.81 13.62
C PHE A 61 -3.93 3.48 14.93
N THR A 62 -2.86 4.26 14.92
CA THR A 62 -2.39 4.99 16.11
C THR A 62 -3.39 6.05 16.60
N GLN A 63 -4.13 6.71 15.69
CA GLN A 63 -5.24 7.60 16.06
C GLN A 63 -6.40 6.86 16.75
N SER A 64 -6.53 5.55 16.49
CA SER A 64 -7.53 4.69 17.10
C SER A 64 -7.04 4.04 18.41
N GLY A 65 -5.89 4.47 18.94
CA GLY A 65 -5.31 3.97 20.19
C GLY A 65 -4.47 2.69 20.05
N ILE A 66 -4.24 2.22 18.83
CA ILE A 66 -3.47 0.99 18.58
C ILE A 66 -1.97 1.29 18.68
N SER A 67 -1.22 0.36 19.27
CA SER A 67 0.22 0.50 19.43
C SER A 67 0.93 0.66 18.08
N LEU A 68 2.05 1.39 18.11
CA LEU A 68 2.84 1.64 16.89
C LEU A 68 3.39 0.34 16.28
N GLU A 69 3.75 -0.63 17.10
CA GLU A 69 4.25 -1.95 16.68
C GLU A 69 3.18 -2.78 15.94
N THR A 70 1.96 -2.82 16.48
CA THR A 70 0.83 -3.45 15.79
C THR A 70 0.53 -2.70 14.50
N ALA A 71 0.48 -1.36 14.55
CA ALA A 71 0.22 -0.53 13.39
C ALA A 71 1.25 -0.74 12.27
N GLU A 72 2.55 -0.87 12.62
CA GLU A 72 3.63 -1.17 11.67
C GLU A 72 3.43 -2.54 11.01
N SER A 73 3.17 -3.59 11.81
CA SER A 73 2.93 -4.95 11.31
C SER A 73 1.78 -5.00 10.32
N VAL A 74 0.68 -4.32 10.65
CA VAL A 74 -0.53 -4.24 9.82
C VAL A 74 -0.27 -3.44 8.55
N SER A 75 0.46 -2.34 8.67
CA SER A 75 0.81 -1.48 7.53
C SER A 75 1.58 -2.24 6.45
N ASN A 76 2.44 -3.19 6.84
CA ASN A 76 3.17 -4.06 5.91
C ASN A 76 2.25 -4.98 5.11
N LEU A 77 1.18 -5.48 5.72
CA LEU A 77 0.20 -6.34 5.05
C LEU A 77 -0.59 -5.56 3.99
N ALA A 78 -0.87 -4.29 4.23
CA ALA A 78 -1.67 -3.45 3.34
C ALA A 78 -0.93 -2.97 2.08
N VAL A 79 0.40 -2.96 2.05
CA VAL A 79 1.17 -2.37 0.93
C VAL A 79 0.81 -2.98 -0.41
N LEU A 80 1.03 -4.29 -0.59
CA LEU A 80 0.86 -4.92 -1.91
C LEU A 80 -0.59 -4.85 -2.41
N PRO A 81 -1.62 -5.20 -1.62
CA PRO A 81 -3.01 -5.11 -2.10
C PRO A 81 -3.44 -3.70 -2.49
N VAL A 82 -2.94 -2.67 -1.79
CA VAL A 82 -3.26 -1.27 -2.13
C VAL A 82 -2.55 -0.84 -3.42
N ILE A 83 -1.31 -1.27 -3.65
CA ILE A 83 -0.63 -1.05 -4.93
C ILE A 83 -1.37 -1.77 -6.06
N ASP A 84 -1.83 -3.01 -5.82
CA ASP A 84 -2.62 -3.79 -6.80
C ASP A 84 -3.91 -3.07 -7.20
N GLU A 85 -4.57 -2.45 -6.24
CA GLU A 85 -5.77 -1.66 -6.52
C GLU A 85 -5.43 -0.36 -7.27
N LEU A 86 -4.37 0.36 -6.86
CA LEU A 86 -3.92 1.59 -7.53
C LEU A 86 -3.53 1.35 -8.99
N VAL A 87 -2.92 0.21 -9.32
CA VAL A 87 -2.55 -0.08 -10.71
C VAL A 87 -3.74 -0.31 -11.62
N ARG A 88 -4.96 -0.51 -11.12
CA ARG A 88 -6.15 -0.71 -11.96
C ARG A 88 -6.76 0.61 -12.42
N TRP A 89 -6.35 1.73 -11.85
CA TRP A 89 -7.04 3.01 -12.02
C TRP A 89 -6.40 3.86 -13.12
N ASP A 90 -7.26 4.32 -14.04
CA ASP A 90 -6.85 5.24 -15.10
C ASP A 90 -6.38 6.58 -14.51
N GLY A 91 -5.32 7.14 -15.10
CA GLY A 91 -4.67 8.37 -14.62
C GLY A 91 -3.79 8.19 -13.38
N VAL A 92 -4.01 7.14 -12.58
CA VAL A 92 -3.11 6.75 -11.48
C VAL A 92 -1.93 5.95 -12.01
N ALA A 93 -2.23 4.91 -12.77
CA ALA A 93 -1.24 4.04 -13.40
C ALA A 93 -1.36 4.14 -14.92
N VAL A 94 -0.36 4.77 -15.54
CA VAL A 94 -0.38 5.12 -16.97
C VAL A 94 0.68 4.36 -17.76
N PHE A 95 0.37 4.05 -19.02
CA PHE A 95 1.32 3.49 -19.98
C PHE A 95 1.90 4.61 -20.85
N THR A 96 3.21 4.61 -21.05
CA THR A 96 3.93 5.51 -21.96
C THR A 96 4.81 4.72 -22.91
N GLY A 97 5.22 5.34 -24.02
CA GLY A 97 6.03 4.69 -25.04
C GLY A 97 5.18 4.03 -26.11
N ASP A 98 5.57 2.81 -26.51
CA ASP A 98 4.93 2.09 -27.61
C ASP A 98 3.52 1.59 -27.26
N GLN A 99 2.65 1.53 -28.27
CA GLN A 99 1.28 1.07 -28.10
C GLN A 99 1.23 -0.44 -27.87
N LEU A 100 0.51 -0.82 -26.83
CA LEU A 100 0.18 -2.20 -26.49
C LEU A 100 -1.33 -2.44 -26.62
N SER A 101 -1.71 -3.70 -26.83
CA SER A 101 -3.11 -4.10 -26.72
C SER A 101 -3.58 -4.02 -25.27
N ALA A 102 -4.90 -3.92 -25.06
CA ALA A 102 -5.50 -3.95 -23.72
C ALA A 102 -5.10 -5.22 -22.94
N GLU A 103 -5.04 -6.37 -23.60
CA GLU A 103 -4.60 -7.63 -22.99
C GLU A 103 -3.14 -7.59 -22.52
N GLN A 104 -2.25 -6.95 -23.29
CA GLN A 104 -0.85 -6.77 -22.90
C GLN A 104 -0.71 -5.81 -21.72
N MET A 105 -1.45 -4.71 -21.72
CA MET A 105 -1.48 -3.76 -20.60
C MET A 105 -1.97 -4.44 -19.32
N GLU A 106 -3.05 -5.22 -19.39
CA GLU A 106 -3.60 -5.95 -18.23
C GLU A 106 -2.59 -6.96 -17.68
N ARG A 107 -1.90 -7.68 -18.56
CA ARG A 107 -0.83 -8.61 -18.17
C ARG A 107 0.32 -7.90 -17.45
N ILE A 108 0.68 -6.68 -17.88
CA ILE A 108 1.72 -5.88 -17.23
C ILE A 108 1.27 -5.42 -15.84
N ARG A 109 0.03 -4.91 -15.71
CA ARG A 109 -0.55 -4.51 -14.43
C ARG A 109 -0.53 -5.69 -13.43
N GLY A 110 -1.05 -6.86 -13.83
CA GLY A 110 -1.05 -8.06 -12.99
C GLY A 110 0.34 -8.62 -12.66
N ALA A 111 1.33 -8.42 -13.53
CA ALA A 111 2.70 -8.87 -13.27
C ALA A 111 3.48 -7.93 -12.33
N HIS A 112 3.03 -6.67 -12.17
CA HIS A 112 3.69 -5.67 -11.32
C HIS A 112 3.60 -6.01 -9.84
N VAL A 113 2.44 -6.50 -9.38
CA VAL A 113 2.20 -6.83 -7.96
C VAL A 113 2.20 -8.34 -7.74
N ARG A 114 3.39 -8.95 -7.77
CA ARG A 114 3.52 -10.38 -7.45
C ARG A 114 3.29 -10.61 -5.95
N GLY A 115 2.30 -11.43 -5.60
CA GLY A 115 2.02 -11.83 -4.21
C GLY A 115 0.81 -11.15 -3.56
N ALA A 116 0.03 -10.37 -4.32
CA ALA A 116 -1.37 -10.10 -4.01
C ALA A 116 -2.23 -11.00 -4.88
N SER A 117 -3.24 -11.67 -4.32
CA SER A 117 -4.13 -12.54 -5.12
C SER A 117 -5.17 -11.78 -5.95
N GLY A 118 -5.18 -10.45 -5.90
CA GLY A 118 -6.17 -9.59 -6.54
C GLY A 118 -7.57 -9.64 -5.91
N ASP A 119 -7.88 -10.73 -5.20
CA ASP A 119 -9.13 -11.00 -4.50
C ASP A 119 -9.13 -10.51 -3.04
N GLU A 120 -7.96 -10.12 -2.50
CA GLU A 120 -7.79 -9.63 -1.13
C GLU A 120 -8.30 -8.19 -1.00
N GLN A 121 -9.52 -8.00 -0.52
CA GLN A 121 -10.17 -6.70 -0.38
C GLN A 121 -9.84 -5.98 0.94
N PHE A 122 -9.44 -6.73 1.97
CA PHE A 122 -9.22 -6.18 3.31
C PHE A 122 -7.89 -6.63 3.92
N THR A 123 -7.30 -5.77 4.73
CA THR A 123 -6.36 -6.17 5.77
C THR A 123 -7.12 -6.15 7.09
N PHE A 124 -7.18 -7.27 7.78
CA PHE A 124 -7.88 -7.43 9.05
C PHE A 124 -6.92 -7.69 10.19
N VAL A 125 -7.25 -7.15 11.35
CA VAL A 125 -6.47 -7.26 12.58
C VAL A 125 -7.44 -7.59 13.70
N ALA A 126 -7.32 -8.79 14.24
CA ALA A 126 -7.96 -9.15 15.49
C ALA A 126 -7.16 -8.50 16.62
N LEU A 127 -7.81 -7.60 17.35
CA LEU A 127 -7.17 -6.87 18.43
C LEU A 127 -7.22 -7.74 19.69
N PRO A 128 -6.09 -7.97 20.35
CA PRO A 128 -6.07 -8.78 21.54
C PRO A 128 -6.71 -8.02 22.72
N GLU A 129 -7.36 -8.77 23.62
CA GLU A 129 -7.79 -8.22 24.91
C GLU A 129 -6.58 -8.06 25.87
N ASP A 130 -5.52 -8.85 25.64
CA ASP A 130 -4.31 -8.96 26.47
C ASP A 130 -3.03 -8.66 25.67
N GLU A 131 -1.83 -8.74 26.27
CA GLU A 131 -0.54 -8.52 25.57
C GLU A 131 -0.16 -9.64 24.57
N GLU A 132 -0.99 -10.68 24.41
CA GLU A 132 -0.76 -11.71 23.41
C GLU A 132 -0.94 -11.14 22.00
N GLY A 133 0.07 -11.29 21.15
CA GLY A 133 0.24 -10.52 19.92
C GLY A 133 -0.99 -10.46 19.00
N ALA A 134 -1.15 -9.31 18.33
CA ALA A 134 -2.22 -9.09 17.37
C ALA A 134 -2.17 -10.11 16.22
N SER A 135 -3.32 -10.73 15.91
CA SER A 135 -3.46 -11.62 14.75
C SER A 135 -3.94 -10.82 13.55
N ALA A 136 -3.13 -10.74 12.49
CA ALA A 136 -3.46 -9.99 11.29
C ALA A 136 -3.39 -10.86 10.03
N ALA A 137 -4.30 -10.63 9.09
CA ALA A 137 -4.31 -11.31 7.80
C ALA A 137 -4.97 -10.46 6.72
N ARG A 138 -4.80 -10.87 5.46
CA ARG A 138 -5.57 -10.31 4.34
C ARG A 138 -6.81 -11.15 4.10
N LEU A 139 -7.95 -10.49 3.88
CA LEU A 139 -9.24 -11.14 3.68
C LEU A 139 -9.79 -10.81 2.30
N ARG A 140 -10.50 -11.77 1.73
CA ARG A 140 -11.30 -11.55 0.51
C ARG A 140 -12.62 -10.86 0.81
N ASN A 141 -13.17 -11.11 1.99
CA ASN A 141 -14.42 -10.54 2.48
C ASN A 141 -14.38 -10.45 4.01
N LEU A 142 -15.30 -9.68 4.60
CA LEU A 142 -15.34 -9.50 6.06
C LEU A 142 -15.80 -10.75 6.83
N ALA A 143 -16.54 -11.67 6.21
CA ALA A 143 -16.98 -12.91 6.88
C ALA A 143 -15.81 -13.82 7.26
N ASP A 144 -14.70 -13.78 6.49
CA ASP A 144 -13.47 -14.48 6.85
C ASP A 144 -12.81 -13.94 8.14
N GLY A 145 -13.18 -12.73 8.58
CA GLY A 145 -12.69 -12.13 9.83
C GLY A 145 -13.16 -12.89 11.07
N GLU A 146 -14.36 -13.47 11.05
CA GLU A 146 -14.88 -14.29 12.15
C GLU A 146 -13.98 -15.50 12.44
N ARG A 147 -13.42 -16.11 11.39
CA ARG A 147 -12.49 -17.24 11.53
C ARG A 147 -11.23 -16.82 12.26
N ILE A 148 -10.69 -15.64 11.94
CA ILE A 148 -9.47 -15.11 12.56
C ILE A 148 -9.73 -14.78 14.03
N MET A 149 -10.83 -14.08 14.30
CA MET A 149 -11.27 -13.78 15.67
C MET A 149 -11.44 -15.06 16.50
N GLY A 150 -12.08 -16.09 15.93
CA GLY A 150 -12.24 -17.39 16.58
C GLY A 150 -10.93 -18.15 16.83
N MET A 151 -9.95 -18.05 15.93
CA MET A 151 -8.63 -18.67 16.11
C MET A 151 -7.76 -17.95 17.13
N SER A 152 -7.86 -16.62 17.22
CA SER A 152 -7.06 -15.81 18.13
C SER A 152 -7.72 -15.61 19.50
N GLY A 153 -8.98 -16.02 19.69
CA GLY A 153 -9.74 -15.79 20.91
C GLY A 153 -10.22 -14.35 21.10
N ASN A 154 -10.09 -13.50 20.07
CA ASN A 154 -10.39 -12.07 20.16
C ASN A 154 -11.85 -11.80 19.79
N PHE A 155 -12.50 -10.88 20.50
CA PHE A 155 -13.91 -10.56 20.29
C PHE A 155 -14.16 -9.46 19.24
N TYR A 156 -13.15 -8.66 18.94
CA TYR A 156 -13.26 -7.56 17.99
C TYR A 156 -12.00 -7.41 17.13
N GLY A 157 -12.16 -6.75 16.00
CA GLY A 157 -11.06 -6.47 15.09
C GLY A 157 -11.34 -5.28 14.19
N ILE A 158 -10.30 -4.83 13.50
CA ILE A 158 -10.36 -3.71 12.57
C ILE A 158 -10.06 -4.22 11.17
N ALA A 159 -10.94 -3.86 10.24
CA ALA A 159 -10.75 -4.09 8.82
C ALA A 159 -10.35 -2.80 8.12
N LEU A 160 -9.29 -2.87 7.33
CA LEU A 160 -8.88 -1.83 6.42
C LEU A 160 -9.25 -2.24 5.00
N ALA A 161 -10.15 -1.49 4.37
CA ALA A 161 -10.56 -1.72 2.99
C ALA A 161 -9.50 -1.14 2.03
N HIS A 162 -8.96 -1.99 1.16
CA HIS A 162 -7.85 -1.62 0.27
C HIS A 162 -8.29 -0.61 -0.80
N ASP A 163 -9.51 -0.74 -1.32
CA ASP A 163 -10.12 0.17 -2.30
C ASP A 163 -10.30 1.59 -1.76
N LEU A 164 -10.81 1.72 -0.53
CA LEU A 164 -11.00 3.01 0.11
C LEU A 164 -9.65 3.68 0.43
N LEU A 165 -8.65 2.88 0.84
CA LEU A 165 -7.30 3.39 1.06
C LEU A 165 -6.64 3.82 -0.26
N ALA A 166 -6.72 3.01 -1.30
CA ALA A 166 -6.23 3.34 -2.64
C ALA A 166 -6.91 4.61 -3.16
N HIS A 167 -8.24 4.74 -2.99
CA HIS A 167 -9.00 5.93 -3.35
C HIS A 167 -8.46 7.18 -2.70
N ARG A 168 -8.24 7.10 -1.38
CA ARG A 168 -7.72 8.22 -0.60
C ARG A 168 -6.33 8.63 -1.09
N ILE A 169 -5.45 7.66 -1.34
CA ILE A 169 -4.09 7.92 -1.82
C ILE A 169 -4.14 8.56 -3.21
N ALA A 170 -4.85 7.95 -4.16
CA ALA A 170 -5.00 8.46 -5.53
C ALA A 170 -5.53 9.89 -5.56
N LYS A 171 -6.52 10.21 -4.71
CA LYS A 171 -7.13 11.54 -4.63
C LYS A 171 -6.19 12.63 -4.11
N LEU A 172 -5.24 12.27 -3.25
CA LEU A 172 -4.36 13.23 -2.56
C LEU A 172 -2.95 13.27 -3.15
N SER A 173 -2.55 12.26 -3.89
CA SER A 173 -1.23 12.17 -4.52
C SER A 173 -1.13 13.04 -5.78
N PRO A 174 0.07 13.50 -6.15
CA PRO A 174 0.35 13.92 -7.52
C PRO A 174 0.15 12.72 -8.47
N LEU A 175 -0.41 12.98 -9.65
CA LEU A 175 -0.61 11.96 -10.69
C LEU A 175 0.33 12.21 -11.87
N PRO A 176 0.78 11.15 -12.57
CA PRO A 176 0.54 9.74 -12.27
C PRO A 176 1.38 9.24 -11.08
N ILE A 177 0.85 8.26 -10.33
CA ILE A 177 1.61 7.61 -9.25
C ILE A 177 2.54 6.55 -9.83
N ILE A 178 2.07 5.80 -10.84
CA ILE A 178 2.80 4.68 -11.44
C ILE A 178 2.83 4.91 -12.95
N ARG A 179 4.01 4.76 -13.55
CA ARG A 179 4.20 4.81 -14.99
C ARG A 179 4.87 3.53 -15.48
N PHE A 180 4.23 2.87 -16.43
CA PHE A 180 4.79 1.75 -17.19
C PHE A 180 5.33 2.28 -18.50
N ASP A 181 6.65 2.39 -18.59
CA ASP A 181 7.33 2.83 -19.81
C ASP A 181 7.64 1.60 -20.67
N VAL A 182 7.08 1.57 -21.88
CA VAL A 182 7.09 0.40 -22.75
C VAL A 182 7.90 0.66 -24.01
N GLU A 183 8.78 -0.29 -24.32
CA GLU A 183 9.55 -0.31 -25.56
C GLU A 183 9.37 -1.67 -26.26
N VAL A 184 8.80 -1.65 -27.47
CA VAL A 184 8.63 -2.82 -28.32
C VAL A 184 9.95 -3.13 -29.00
N THR A 185 10.46 -4.32 -28.76
CA THR A 185 11.65 -4.80 -29.45
C THR A 185 11.23 -5.38 -30.79
N ALA A 186 11.71 -4.77 -31.88
CA ALA A 186 11.55 -5.32 -33.23
C ALA A 186 12.18 -6.73 -33.30
N PRO A 187 11.61 -7.65 -34.11
CA PRO A 187 12.10 -9.02 -34.25
C PRO A 187 13.52 -9.10 -34.80
#